data_AF-A0A2D6BIE8-F1
#
_entry.id   AF-A0A2D6BIE8-F1
#
_cell.length_a   1.000
_cell.length_b   1.000
_cell.length_c   1.000
_cell.angle_alpha   90.00
_cell.angle_beta   90.00
_cell.angle_gamma   90.00
#
_symmetry.space_group_name_H-M   'P 1'
#
loop_
_entity.id
_entity.type
_entity.pdbx_description
1 polymer ?
#
loop_
_entity_poly.entity_id
_entity_poly.type
_entity_poly.pdbx_seq_one_letter_code
_entity_poly.pdbx_strand_id
1 'polypeptide(L)'
;MSGDSEIDLKGLRDLLGLPEPEVSEPTPFAQNVAAVLAKALAAMRAEGMIEVEDANVEGLASEITDAALESSSLKRLPLRIVKTLIHSDLVEEVYGTDEEISAALRPFLDGM
;
A
#
# COMPACT_ATOMS: atom_id res chain seq x y z
N MET A 1 -12.26 26.03 -24.29
CA MET A 1 -11.04 25.80 -23.49
C MET A 1 -11.52 25.46 -22.09
N SER A 2 -11.55 24.17 -21.77
CA SER A 2 -12.01 23.66 -20.47
C SER A 2 -10.92 23.93 -19.45
N GLY A 3 -11.19 24.81 -18.49
CA GLY A 3 -10.34 24.96 -17.31
C GLY A 3 -10.87 24.00 -16.26
N ASP A 4 -10.30 22.79 -16.19
CA ASP A 4 -10.44 21.95 -15.00
C ASP A 4 -9.82 22.73 -13.85
N SER A 5 -10.70 23.32 -13.04
CA SER A 5 -10.30 23.93 -11.77
C SER A 5 -10.01 22.78 -10.83
N GLU A 6 -8.76 22.36 -10.78
CA GLU A 6 -8.25 21.47 -9.76
C GLU A 6 -8.55 22.11 -8.41
N ILE A 7 -9.50 21.53 -7.68
CA ILE A 7 -9.88 22.04 -6.36
C ILE A 7 -8.71 21.75 -5.43
N ASP A 8 -7.98 22.80 -5.04
CA ASP A 8 -6.97 22.72 -4.00
C ASP A 8 -7.65 22.41 -2.66
N LEU A 9 -7.68 21.11 -2.33
CA LEU A 9 -8.26 20.59 -1.09
C LEU A 9 -7.60 21.19 0.15
N LYS A 10 -6.33 21.64 0.06
CA LYS A 10 -5.63 22.29 1.16
C LYS A 10 -6.17 23.71 1.37
N GLY A 11 -6.25 24.51 0.31
CA GLY A 11 -6.84 25.85 0.36
C GLY A 11 -8.30 25.86 0.83
N LEU A 12 -9.05 24.80 0.53
CA LEU A 12 -10.45 24.66 0.95
C LEU A 12 -10.57 24.28 2.45
N ARG A 13 -9.63 23.49 2.99
CA ARG A 13 -9.58 23.18 4.43
C ARG A 13 -9.17 24.38 5.27
N ASP A 14 -8.17 25.13 4.81
CA ASP A 14 -7.70 26.35 5.46
C ASP A 14 -8.84 27.40 5.54
N LEU A 15 -9.63 27.53 4.47
CA LEU A 15 -10.80 28.41 4.43
C LEU A 15 -11.90 27.99 5.42
N LEU A 16 -12.09 26.67 5.61
CA LEU A 16 -13.12 26.12 6.49
C LEU A 16 -12.67 25.99 7.96
N GLY A 17 -11.41 26.31 8.26
CA GLY A 17 -10.84 26.17 9.61
C GLY A 17 -10.90 24.74 10.14
N LEU A 18 -10.89 23.75 9.24
CA LEU A 18 -10.94 22.35 9.63
C LEU A 18 -9.58 21.99 10.26
N PRO A 19 -9.56 21.31 11.42
CA PRO A 19 -8.30 20.85 11.99
C PRO A 19 -7.56 19.99 10.97
N GLU A 20 -6.22 20.09 10.97
CA GLU A 20 -5.36 19.14 10.26
C GLU A 20 -5.78 17.72 10.66
N PRO A 21 -5.79 16.76 9.71
CA PRO A 21 -6.22 15.42 10.05
C PRO A 21 -5.22 14.89 11.07
N GLU A 22 -5.69 14.44 12.23
CA GLU A 22 -4.79 13.87 13.21
C GLU A 22 -4.09 12.65 12.59
N VAL A 23 -2.76 12.71 12.50
CA VAL A 23 -1.94 11.56 12.15
C VAL A 23 -2.04 10.60 13.33
N SER A 24 -3.00 9.69 13.27
CA SER A 24 -3.17 8.67 14.29
C SER A 24 -1.95 7.75 14.26
N GLU A 25 -1.30 7.54 15.42
CA GLU A 25 -0.20 6.59 15.50
C GLU A 25 -0.68 5.21 15.03
N PRO A 26 0.10 4.51 14.19
CA PRO A 26 -0.31 3.20 13.70
C PRO A 26 -0.46 2.23 14.89
N THR A 27 -1.61 1.57 14.96
CA THR A 27 -1.89 0.57 16.00
C THR A 27 -0.85 -0.56 15.98
N PRO A 28 -0.61 -1.27 17.09
CA PRO A 28 0.31 -2.43 17.09
C PRO A 28 -0.05 -3.50 16.04
N PHE A 29 -1.35 -3.65 15.74
CA PHE A 29 -1.82 -4.51 14.67
C PHE A 29 -1.35 -4.01 13.29
N ALA A 30 -1.53 -2.72 13.00
CA ALA A 30 -1.06 -2.10 11.76
C ALA A 30 0.46 -2.22 11.59
N GLN A 31 1.22 -2.02 12.67
CA GLN A 31 2.67 -2.19 12.67
C GLN A 31 3.10 -3.63 12.35
N ASN A 32 2.40 -4.62 12.92
CA ASN A 32 2.65 -6.03 12.60
C ASN A 32 2.34 -6.35 11.13
N VAL A 33 1.21 -5.86 10.61
CA VAL A 33 0.83 -6.03 9.20
C VAL A 33 1.89 -5.42 8.28
N ALA A 34 2.32 -4.19 8.54
CA ALA A 34 3.37 -3.52 7.77
C ALA A 34 4.70 -4.31 7.78
N ALA A 35 5.12 -4.80 8.95
CA ALA A 35 6.35 -5.59 9.07
C ALA A 35 6.27 -6.93 8.31
N VAL A 36 5.11 -7.58 8.32
CA VAL A 36 4.87 -8.82 7.57
C VAL A 36 4.87 -8.56 6.07
N LEU A 37 4.21 -7.48 5.62
CA LEU A 37 4.18 -7.08 4.22
C LEU A 37 5.56 -6.66 3.70
N ALA A 38 6.35 -5.92 4.47
CA ALA A 38 7.71 -5.55 4.10
C ALA A 38 8.58 -6.78 3.81
N LYS A 39 8.44 -7.85 4.60
CA LYS A 39 9.14 -9.12 4.35
C LYS A 39 8.65 -9.81 3.08
N ALA A 40 7.35 -9.79 2.83
CA ALA A 40 6.76 -10.37 1.62
C ALA A 40 7.23 -9.61 0.36
N LEU A 41 7.26 -8.28 0.40
CA LEU A 41 7.78 -7.42 -0.67
C LEU A 41 9.26 -7.69 -0.94
N ALA A 42 10.07 -7.79 0.11
CA ALA A 42 11.48 -8.12 -0.02
C ALA A 42 11.69 -9.49 -0.68
N ALA A 43 10.86 -10.49 -0.34
CA ALA A 43 10.90 -11.82 -0.97
C ALA A 43 10.50 -11.75 -2.45
N MET A 44 9.39 -11.08 -2.78
CA MET A 44 8.94 -10.90 -4.16
C MET A 44 9.97 -10.16 -5.02
N ARG A 45 10.65 -9.16 -4.46
CA ARG A 45 11.76 -8.47 -5.12
C ARG A 45 12.95 -9.39 -5.34
N ALA A 46 13.34 -10.17 -4.34
CA ALA A 46 14.44 -11.13 -4.45
C ALA A 46 14.17 -12.23 -5.50
N GLU A 47 12.90 -12.60 -5.68
CA GLU A 47 12.44 -13.56 -6.69
C GLU A 47 12.21 -12.92 -8.07
N GLY A 48 12.36 -11.59 -8.21
CA GLY A 48 12.19 -10.87 -9.47
C GLY A 48 10.74 -10.69 -9.90
N MET A 49 9.77 -10.81 -8.98
CA MET A 49 8.35 -10.63 -9.28
C MET A 49 7.95 -9.15 -9.37
N ILE A 50 8.68 -8.28 -8.67
CA ILE A 50 8.47 -6.82 -8.67
C ILE A 50 9.81 -6.10 -8.71
N GLU A 51 9.83 -4.92 -9.33
CA GLU A 51 10.95 -3.99 -9.33
C GLU A 51 10.59 -2.76 -8.49
N VAL A 52 11.34 -2.57 -7.40
CA VAL A 52 11.14 -1.51 -6.41
C VAL A 52 12.52 -1.08 -5.93
N GLU A 53 12.80 0.22 -5.91
CA GLU A 53 14.01 0.75 -5.30
C GLU A 53 14.05 0.45 -3.79
N ASP A 54 15.24 0.16 -3.24
CA ASP A 54 15.39 -0.15 -1.81
C ASP A 54 14.84 0.94 -0.89
N ALA A 55 14.95 2.21 -1.29
CA ALA A 55 14.44 3.36 -0.53
C ALA A 55 12.91 3.41 -0.47
N ASN A 56 12.21 2.76 -1.40
CA ASN A 56 10.76 2.83 -1.55
C ASN A 56 10.02 1.67 -0.86
N VAL A 57 10.73 0.62 -0.43
CA VAL A 57 10.13 -0.59 0.16
C VAL A 57 9.31 -0.28 1.42
N GLU A 58 9.83 0.56 2.31
CA GLU A 58 9.12 0.94 3.53
C GLU A 58 7.86 1.76 3.22
N GLY A 59 7.96 2.70 2.26
CA GLY A 59 6.82 3.49 1.80
C GLY A 59 5.73 2.62 1.17
N LEU A 60 6.12 1.68 0.31
CA LEU A 60 5.22 0.74 -0.33
C LEU A 60 4.54 -0.18 0.68
N ALA A 61 5.28 -0.65 1.69
CA ALA A 61 4.70 -1.45 2.78
C ALA A 61 3.64 -0.66 3.58
N SER A 62 3.86 0.65 3.79
CA SER A 62 2.88 1.53 4.43
C SER A 62 1.64 1.72 3.56
N GLU A 63 1.80 2.04 2.28
CA GLU A 63 0.70 2.23 1.33
C GLU A 63 -0.20 0.98 1.26
N ILE A 64 0.43 -0.19 1.17
CA ILE A 64 -0.27 -1.47 1.15
C ILE A 64 -0.97 -1.74 2.49
N THR A 65 -0.35 -1.35 3.62
CA THR A 65 -0.94 -1.48 4.95
C THR A 65 -2.19 -0.61 5.07
N ASP A 66 -2.16 0.63 4.59
CA ASP A 66 -3.32 1.51 4.62
C ASP A 66 -4.45 0.96 3.75
N ALA A 67 -4.14 0.53 2.53
CA ALA A 67 -5.09 -0.15 1.64
C ALA A 67 -5.65 -1.45 2.25
N ALA A 68 -4.84 -2.16 3.04
CA ALA A 68 -5.24 -3.36 3.76
C ALA A 68 -6.15 -3.04 4.97
N LEU A 69 -5.89 -1.98 5.73
CA LEU A 69 -6.70 -1.57 6.88
C LEU A 69 -8.05 -1.00 6.48
N GLU A 70 -8.15 -0.36 5.32
CA GLU A 70 -9.43 -0.02 4.71
C GLU A 70 -10.25 -1.26 4.30
N SER A 71 -9.65 -2.46 4.32
CA SER A 71 -10.32 -3.68 3.90
C SER A 71 -11.09 -4.24 5.07
N SER A 72 -12.41 -4.25 4.96
CA SER A 72 -13.27 -4.95 5.91
C SER A 72 -13.09 -6.49 5.89
N SER A 73 -12.18 -7.04 5.07
CA SER A 73 -11.97 -8.48 4.96
C SER A 73 -10.52 -8.87 4.64
N LEU A 74 -9.91 -9.67 5.52
CA LEU A 74 -8.61 -10.31 5.31
C LEU A 74 -8.57 -11.21 4.06
N LYS A 75 -9.70 -11.80 3.66
CA LYS A 75 -9.78 -12.63 2.45
C LYS A 75 -9.58 -11.82 1.15
N ARG A 76 -9.74 -10.50 1.22
CA ARG A 76 -9.54 -9.59 0.08
C ARG A 76 -8.18 -8.90 0.09
N LEU A 77 -7.36 -9.13 1.11
CA LEU A 77 -6.01 -8.54 1.21
C LEU A 77 -5.15 -8.85 -0.01
N PRO A 78 -4.99 -10.12 -0.45
CA PRO A 78 -4.11 -10.45 -1.57
C PRO A 78 -4.46 -9.66 -2.83
N LEU A 79 -5.75 -9.61 -3.18
CA LEU A 79 -6.23 -8.86 -4.34
C LEU A 79 -5.99 -7.35 -4.21
N ARG A 80 -6.12 -6.79 -3.00
CA ARG A 80 -5.82 -5.38 -2.75
C ARG A 80 -4.33 -5.09 -2.82
N ILE A 81 -3.49 -5.98 -2.31
CA ILE A 81 -2.04 -5.86 -2.40
C ILE A 81 -1.62 -5.85 -3.87
N VAL A 82 -2.10 -6.81 -4.67
CA VAL A 82 -1.86 -6.86 -6.13
C VAL A 82 -2.29 -5.55 -6.80
N LYS A 83 -3.50 -5.07 -6.50
CA LYS A 83 -3.95 -3.78 -7.04
C LYS A 83 -3.06 -2.62 -6.61
N THR A 84 -2.62 -2.57 -5.36
CA THR A 84 -1.76 -1.50 -4.86
C THR A 84 -0.41 -1.54 -5.56
N LEU A 85 0.18 -2.73 -5.75
CA LEU A 85 1.44 -2.90 -6.49
C LEU A 85 1.34 -2.38 -7.93
N ILE A 86 0.24 -2.64 -8.63
CA ILE A 86 0.04 -2.21 -10.01
C ILE A 86 -0.14 -0.69 -10.15
N HIS A 87 -0.68 -0.03 -9.12
CA HIS A 87 -1.03 1.39 -9.19
C HIS A 87 -0.09 2.29 -8.36
N SER A 88 0.84 1.72 -7.60
CA SER A 88 1.76 2.48 -6.76
C SER A 88 2.88 3.07 -7.61
N ASP A 89 3.10 4.38 -7.47
CA ASP A 89 4.23 5.09 -8.09
C ASP A 89 5.60 4.64 -7.51
N LEU A 90 5.58 3.86 -6.42
CA LEU A 90 6.78 3.32 -5.77
C LEU A 90 7.26 2.01 -6.41
N VAL A 91 6.43 1.40 -7.27
CA VAL A 91 6.74 0.18 -8.02
C VAL A 91 7.09 0.57 -9.45
N GLU A 92 8.29 0.19 -9.90
CA GLU A 92 8.75 0.46 -11.26
C GLU A 92 8.07 -0.47 -12.27
N GLU A 93 8.02 -1.77 -11.95
CA GLU A 93 7.44 -2.79 -12.82
C GLU A 93 6.96 -4.00 -12.01
N VAL A 94 5.88 -4.63 -12.49
CA VAL A 94 5.33 -5.87 -11.91
C VAL A 94 5.44 -6.97 -12.94
N TYR A 95 6.30 -7.96 -12.67
CA TYR A 95 6.55 -9.09 -13.57
C TYR A 95 5.73 -10.34 -13.19
N GLY A 96 5.34 -10.46 -11.91
CA GLY A 96 4.53 -11.57 -11.42
C GLY A 96 3.07 -11.46 -11.84
N THR A 97 2.46 -12.60 -12.14
CA THR A 97 1.00 -12.72 -12.32
C THR A 97 0.25 -12.55 -10.99
N ASP A 98 -1.04 -12.23 -11.05
CA ASP A 98 -1.92 -12.15 -9.88
C ASP A 98 -1.84 -13.42 -9.02
N GLU A 99 -1.77 -14.61 -9.66
CA GLU A 99 -1.63 -15.89 -8.99
C GLU A 99 -0.27 -16.07 -8.31
N GLU A 100 0.83 -15.69 -8.97
CA GLU A 100 2.18 -15.77 -8.41
C GLU A 100 2.36 -14.83 -7.22
N ILE A 101 1.90 -13.58 -7.35
CA ILE A 101 1.94 -12.60 -6.26
C ILE A 101 1.07 -13.09 -5.09
N SER A 102 -0.14 -13.58 -5.37
CA SER A 102 -1.02 -14.12 -4.33
C SER A 102 -0.40 -15.33 -3.62
N ALA A 103 0.28 -16.22 -4.36
CA ALA A 103 0.97 -17.37 -3.81
C ALA A 103 2.17 -16.94 -2.94
N ALA A 104 2.95 -15.94 -3.37
CA ALA A 104 4.07 -15.39 -2.61
C ALA A 104 3.63 -14.69 -1.32
N LEU A 105 2.47 -14.02 -1.33
CA LEU A 105 1.90 -13.35 -0.15
C LEU A 105 1.33 -14.33 0.87
N ARG A 106 0.80 -15.46 0.43
CA ARG A 106 0.00 -16.37 1.26
C ARG A 106 0.72 -16.89 2.52
N PRO A 107 2.00 -17.31 2.49
CA PRO A 107 2.71 -17.76 3.70
C PRO A 107 2.83 -16.68 4.78
N PHE A 108 2.88 -15.42 4.37
CA PHE A 108 2.99 -14.27 5.26
C PHE A 108 1.62 -13.93 5.88
N LEU A 109 0.56 -14.02 5.07
CA LEU A 109 -0.80 -13.69 5.49
C LEU A 109 -1.45 -14.79 6.34
N ASP A 110 -1.18 -16.07 6.04
CA ASP A 110 -1.71 -17.21 6.81
C ASP A 110 -1.05 -17.31 8.21
N GLY A 111 0.06 -16.59 8.44
CA GLY A 111 0.77 -16.52 9.72
C GLY A 111 0.36 -15.37 10.64
N MET A 112 -0.58 -14.51 10.22
CA MET A 112 -1.15 -13.42 11.02
C MET A 112 -2.41 -13.86 11.76
#